data_AF-A0A7S3ITD2-F1
#
_entry.id   AF-A0A7S3ITD2-F1
#
_cell.length_a   1.000
_cell.length_b   1.000
_cell.length_c   1.000
_cell.angle_alpha   90.00
_cell.angle_beta   90.00
_cell.angle_gamma   90.00
#
_symmetry.space_group_name_H-M   'P 1'
#
loop_
_entity.id
_entity.type
_entity.pdbx_description
1 polymer ?
#
loop_
_entity_poly.entity_id
_entity_poly.type
_entity_poly.pdbx_seq_one_letter_code
_entity_poly.pdbx_strand_id
1 'polypeptide(L)'
;GRPPKIPGNSDVIFNVELVQIGERLSKKFGLSSLPPAQLLEKAKKSKVAGNDKYKSKEFESAARYYREGLEYIQAMTPTKEAPAGDGPEIYEVDEQEEEREQEQQELTIQLHQNLAMTLNNVGSPEALDEALFNCEQAIGINESKASKAFYLKCQVLKKQ
;
A
#
# COMPACT_ATOMS: atom_id res chain seq x y z
N GLY A 1 45.03 -2.57 32.04
CA GLY A 1 46.01 -3.52 31.46
C GLY A 1 46.56 -2.94 30.17
N ARG A 2 47.80 -3.25 29.80
CA ARG A 2 48.33 -2.89 28.47
C ARG A 2 47.77 -3.87 27.44
N PRO A 3 47.43 -3.43 26.22
CA PRO A 3 47.04 -4.36 25.15
C PRO A 3 48.17 -5.36 24.88
N PRO A 4 47.87 -6.62 24.55
CA PRO A 4 48.89 -7.56 24.11
C PRO A 4 49.58 -7.00 22.86
N LYS A 5 50.92 -7.02 22.85
CA LYS A 5 51.73 -6.56 21.71
C LYS A 5 51.72 -7.64 20.64
N ILE A 6 51.00 -7.39 19.55
CA ILE A 6 51.01 -8.25 18.35
C ILE A 6 52.01 -7.63 17.36
N PRO A 7 53.02 -8.39 16.88
CA PRO A 7 53.95 -7.90 15.87
C PRO A 7 53.25 -7.59 14.54
N GLY A 8 53.81 -6.67 13.75
CA GLY A 8 53.34 -6.43 12.38
C GLY A 8 53.44 -7.71 11.54
N ASN A 9 52.49 -7.91 10.62
CA ASN A 9 52.41 -9.08 9.72
C ASN A 9 52.28 -10.44 10.41
N SER A 10 51.72 -10.49 11.62
CA SER A 10 51.40 -11.76 12.29
C SER A 10 49.98 -12.19 11.97
N ASP A 11 49.81 -13.46 11.59
CA ASP A 11 48.50 -14.09 11.52
C ASP A 11 48.00 -14.42 12.93
N VAL A 12 46.71 -14.20 13.19
CA VAL A 12 46.09 -14.43 14.49
C VAL A 12 44.98 -15.46 14.34
N ILE A 13 45.04 -16.52 15.15
CA ILE A 13 43.99 -17.54 15.24
C ILE A 13 43.07 -17.17 16.40
N PHE A 14 41.81 -16.92 16.09
CA PHE A 14 40.79 -16.64 17.10
C PHE A 14 39.96 -17.90 17.37
N ASN A 15 39.98 -18.38 18.61
CA ASN A 15 39.00 -19.34 19.11
C ASN A 15 37.82 -18.54 19.65
N VAL A 16 36.77 -18.40 18.83
CA VAL A 16 35.57 -17.65 19.17
C VAL A 16 34.45 -18.60 19.55
N GLU A 17 33.82 -18.35 20.69
CA GLU A 17 32.58 -19.00 21.08
C GLU A 17 31.41 -18.04 20.85
N LEU A 18 30.40 -18.51 20.11
CA LEU A 18 29.21 -17.72 19.82
C LEU A 18 28.24 -17.80 21.02
N VAL A 19 28.27 -16.78 21.88
CA VAL A 19 27.45 -16.76 23.10
C VAL A 19 25.98 -16.42 22.79
N GLN A 20 25.74 -15.38 21.99
CA GLN A 20 24.39 -14.97 21.56
C GLN A 20 24.48 -14.07 20.34
N ILE A 21 23.67 -14.33 19.31
CA ILE A 21 23.41 -13.37 18.24
C ILE A 21 22.17 -12.58 18.67
N GLY A 22 22.32 -11.29 18.96
CA GLY A 22 21.17 -10.41 19.19
C GLY A 22 20.25 -10.37 17.95
N GLU A 23 18.99 -9.99 18.12
CA GLU A 23 18.10 -9.78 16.97
C GLU A 23 18.79 -8.85 15.97
N ARG A 24 19.03 -9.34 14.75
CA ARG A 24 19.41 -8.44 13.64
C ARG A 24 18.29 -7.41 13.59
N LEU A 25 18.64 -6.13 13.72
CA LEU A 25 17.77 -5.04 13.28
C LEU A 25 17.42 -5.38 11.84
N SER A 26 16.22 -5.94 11.63
CA SER A 26 15.73 -6.25 10.31
C SER A 26 15.83 -4.94 9.56
N LYS A 27 16.59 -4.92 8.46
CA LYS A 27 16.47 -3.83 7.49
C LYS A 27 14.97 -3.64 7.33
N LYS A 28 14.43 -2.47 7.70
CA LYS A 28 13.03 -2.15 7.50
C LYS A 28 12.74 -2.56 6.05
N PHE A 29 12.03 -3.68 5.89
CA PHE A 29 11.65 -4.16 4.58
C PHE A 29 10.81 -3.03 4.00
N GLY A 30 11.33 -2.35 2.98
CA GLY A 30 10.57 -1.32 2.28
C GLY A 30 9.29 -1.95 1.74
N LEU A 31 8.23 -1.15 1.51
CA LEU A 31 6.96 -1.65 0.98
C LEU A 31 7.17 -2.57 -0.25
N SER A 32 8.13 -2.23 -1.10
CA SER A 32 8.53 -2.97 -2.31
C SER A 32 9.15 -4.36 -2.09
N SER A 33 9.44 -4.74 -0.84
CA SER A 33 10.03 -6.04 -0.50
C SER A 33 9.05 -7.00 0.19
N LEU A 34 7.80 -6.59 0.36
CA LEU A 34 6.74 -7.43 0.92
C LEU A 34 6.04 -8.21 -0.19
N PRO A 35 5.67 -9.49 0.03
CA PRO A 35 4.87 -10.25 -0.92
C PRO A 35 3.50 -9.59 -1.18
N PRO A 36 2.93 -9.70 -2.39
CA PRO A 36 1.62 -9.11 -2.73
C PRO A 36 0.50 -9.48 -1.75
N ALA A 37 0.46 -10.73 -1.31
CA ALA A 37 -0.52 -11.20 -0.32
C ALA A 37 -0.42 -10.44 1.02
N GLN A 38 0.79 -10.14 1.49
CA GLN A 38 0.98 -9.39 2.74
C GLN A 38 0.63 -7.91 2.56
N LEU A 39 0.96 -7.32 1.41
CA LEU A 39 0.54 -5.96 1.09
C LEU A 39 -0.99 -5.87 1.08
N LEU A 40 -1.68 -6.89 0.56
CA LEU A 40 -3.14 -6.90 0.41
C LEU A 40 -3.81 -7.04 1.77
N GLU A 41 -3.27 -7.89 2.63
CA GLU A 41 -3.69 -7.97 4.03
C GLU A 41 -3.49 -6.64 4.77
N LYS A 42 -2.35 -5.96 4.55
CA LYS A 42 -2.10 -4.64 5.15
C LYS A 42 -3.07 -3.58 4.64
N ALA A 43 -3.35 -3.53 3.35
CA ALA A 43 -4.35 -2.63 2.78
C ALA A 43 -5.75 -2.87 3.39
N LYS A 44 -6.15 -4.14 3.58
CA LYS A 44 -7.40 -4.50 4.27
C LYS A 44 -7.41 -3.99 5.71
N LYS A 45 -6.31 -4.16 6.46
CA LYS A 45 -6.19 -3.65 7.85
C LYS A 45 -6.27 -2.13 7.90
N SER A 46 -5.60 -1.43 7.01
CA SER A 46 -5.67 0.04 6.91
C SER A 46 -7.09 0.52 6.59
N LYS A 47 -7.82 -0.18 5.70
CA LYS A 47 -9.26 0.10 5.47
C LYS A 47 -10.08 -0.01 6.75
N VAL A 48 -9.89 -1.08 7.52
CA VAL A 48 -10.63 -1.29 8.79
C VAL A 48 -10.32 -0.18 9.79
N ALA A 49 -9.04 0.15 9.99
CA ALA A 49 -8.63 1.24 10.87
C ALA A 49 -9.20 2.60 10.43
N GLY A 50 -9.20 2.87 9.12
CA GLY A 50 -9.83 4.04 8.53
C GLY A 50 -11.33 4.10 8.79
N ASN A 51 -12.04 2.98 8.65
CA ASN A 51 -13.47 2.88 8.93
C ASN A 51 -13.78 3.18 10.39
N ASP A 52 -12.96 2.69 11.32
CA ASP A 52 -13.15 2.95 12.75
C ASP A 52 -12.93 4.42 13.08
N LYS A 53 -11.90 5.05 12.52
CA LYS A 53 -11.67 6.49 12.64
C LYS A 53 -12.77 7.33 12.01
N TYR A 54 -13.30 6.91 10.85
CA TYR A 54 -14.41 7.58 10.20
C TYR A 54 -15.68 7.54 11.08
N LYS A 55 -16.00 6.40 11.69
CA LYS A 55 -17.14 6.28 12.62
C LYS A 55 -16.98 7.19 13.84
N SER A 56 -15.75 7.36 14.33
CA SER A 56 -15.43 8.30 15.40
C SER A 56 -15.39 9.77 14.96
N LYS A 57 -15.72 10.08 13.70
CA LYS A 57 -15.66 11.43 13.09
C LYS A 57 -14.27 12.06 13.11
N GLU A 58 -13.21 11.25 13.25
CA GLU A 58 -11.82 11.69 13.11
C GLU A 58 -11.42 11.60 11.63
N PHE A 59 -11.93 12.52 10.81
CA PHE A 59 -11.85 12.42 9.35
C PHE A 59 -10.41 12.51 8.82
N GLU A 60 -9.57 13.38 9.37
CA GLU A 60 -8.17 13.51 8.98
C GLU A 60 -7.38 12.23 9.28
N SER A 61 -7.62 11.62 10.46
CA SER A 61 -7.04 10.34 10.84
C SER A 61 -7.52 9.21 9.92
N ALA A 62 -8.82 9.18 9.59
CA ALA A 62 -9.38 8.20 8.68
C ALA A 62 -8.77 8.31 7.27
N ALA A 63 -8.65 9.53 6.75
CA ALA A 63 -8.04 9.81 5.46
C ALA A 63 -6.59 9.29 5.40
N ARG A 64 -5.81 9.48 6.47
CA ARG A 64 -4.44 8.95 6.56
C ARG A 64 -4.40 7.43 6.37
N TYR A 65 -5.28 6.69 7.04
CA TYR A 65 -5.33 5.23 6.90
C TYR A 65 -5.78 4.78 5.52
N TYR A 66 -6.72 5.48 4.88
CA TYR A 66 -7.11 5.13 3.52
C TYR A 66 -5.99 5.38 2.51
N ARG A 67 -5.22 6.49 2.65
CA ARG A 67 -4.02 6.76 1.85
C ARG A 67 -2.96 5.68 2.05
N GLU A 68 -2.70 5.28 3.28
CA GLU A 68 -1.78 4.17 3.60
C GLU A 68 -2.23 2.86 2.92
N GLY A 69 -3.54 2.58 2.91
CA GLY A 69 -4.11 1.45 2.18
C GLY A 69 -3.81 1.49 0.68
N LEU A 70 -3.93 2.67 0.06
CA LEU A 70 -3.61 2.88 -1.35
C LEU A 70 -2.11 2.75 -1.64
N GLU A 71 -1.24 3.21 -0.73
CA GLU A 71 0.22 3.02 -0.85
C GLU A 71 0.59 1.53 -0.88
N TYR A 72 -0.04 0.70 -0.04
CA TYR A 72 0.17 -0.75 -0.08
C TYR A 72 -0.27 -1.37 -1.42
N ILE A 73 -1.38 -0.92 -1.99
CA ILE A 73 -1.88 -1.38 -3.31
C ILE A 73 -0.92 -0.96 -4.43
N GLN A 74 -0.45 0.28 -4.42
CA GLN A 74 0.50 0.80 -5.42
C GLN A 74 1.84 0.04 -5.35
N ALA A 75 2.26 -0.40 -4.17
CA ALA A 75 3.44 -1.25 -4.02
C ALA A 75 3.27 -2.67 -4.59
N MET A 76 2.02 -3.13 -4.84
CA MET A 76 1.76 -4.42 -5.48
C MET A 76 1.85 -4.36 -6.99
N THR A 77 1.49 -3.22 -7.61
CA THR A 77 1.51 -3.13 -9.06
C THR A 77 2.95 -3.20 -9.54
N PRO A 78 3.36 -4.28 -10.23
CA PRO A 78 4.68 -4.29 -10.83
C PRO A 78 4.72 -3.13 -11.82
N THR A 79 5.75 -2.29 -11.75
CA THR A 79 6.15 -1.45 -12.88
C THR A 79 6.24 -2.37 -14.08
N LYS A 80 5.27 -2.28 -15.00
CA LYS A 80 5.25 -3.03 -16.26
C LYS A 80 6.44 -2.55 -17.10
N GLU A 81 7.64 -3.02 -16.80
CA GLU A 81 8.66 -3.16 -17.83
C GLU A 81 8.17 -4.31 -18.71
N ALA A 82 7.57 -3.94 -19.84
CA ALA A 82 7.12 -4.89 -20.83
C ALA A 82 8.30 -5.81 -21.20
N PRO A 83 8.14 -7.15 -21.20
CA PRO A 83 9.15 -8.01 -21.81
C PRO A 83 9.26 -7.61 -23.28
N ALA A 84 10.46 -7.17 -23.68
CA ALA A 84 10.81 -7.00 -25.07
C ALA A 84 10.93 -8.41 -25.70
N GLY A 85 9.80 -8.95 -26.16
CA GLY A 85 9.73 -10.28 -26.76
C GLY A 85 8.70 -10.32 -27.87
N ASP A 86 9.17 -10.45 -29.10
CA ASP A 86 8.34 -10.70 -30.29
C ASP A 86 7.78 -12.13 -30.25
N GLY A 87 6.59 -12.32 -29.71
CA GLY A 87 5.86 -13.58 -29.83
C GLY A 87 4.57 -13.65 -29.01
N PRO A 88 3.50 -14.29 -29.51
CA PRO A 88 2.31 -14.54 -28.71
C PRO A 88 2.60 -15.72 -27.76
N GLU A 89 3.11 -15.44 -26.57
CA GLU A 89 3.03 -16.40 -25.47
C GLU A 89 1.59 -16.43 -24.97
N ILE A 90 0.92 -17.56 -25.16
CA ILE A 90 -0.35 -17.87 -24.51
C ILE A 90 0.01 -18.24 -23.07
N TYR A 91 -0.04 -17.27 -22.17
CA TYR A 91 0.06 -17.52 -20.74
C TYR A 91 -1.30 -18.05 -20.25
N GLU A 92 -1.33 -19.29 -19.77
CA GLU A 92 -2.43 -19.78 -18.95
C GLU A 92 -2.46 -18.91 -17.69
N VAL A 93 -3.49 -18.07 -17.54
CA VAL A 93 -3.66 -17.26 -16.33
C VAL A 93 -4.08 -18.22 -15.23
N ASP A 94 -3.26 -18.31 -14.17
CA ASP A 94 -3.60 -19.08 -12.97
C ASP A 94 -4.89 -18.49 -12.37
N GLU A 95 -5.94 -19.30 -12.20
CA GLU A 95 -7.23 -18.87 -11.63
C GLU A 95 -7.03 -18.12 -10.30
N GLN A 96 -6.02 -18.49 -9.52
CA GLN A 96 -5.68 -17.83 -8.26
C GLN A 96 -5.13 -16.41 -8.44
N GLU A 97 -4.56 -16.09 -9.59
CA GLU A 97 -4.05 -14.76 -9.91
C GLU A 97 -5.19 -13.82 -10.31
N GLU A 98 -6.14 -14.28 -11.14
CA GLU A 98 -7.33 -13.50 -11.49
C GLU A 98 -8.17 -13.14 -10.26
N GLU A 99 -8.38 -14.09 -9.34
CA GLU A 99 -9.11 -13.84 -8.09
C GLU A 99 -8.43 -12.75 -7.24
N ARG A 100 -7.10 -12.77 -7.14
CA ARG A 100 -6.34 -11.75 -6.41
C ARG A 100 -6.43 -10.39 -7.08
N GLU A 101 -6.34 -10.33 -8.40
CA GLU A 101 -6.47 -9.07 -9.15
C GLU A 101 -7.86 -8.46 -8.97
N GLN A 102 -8.91 -9.28 -9.03
CA GLN A 102 -10.28 -8.83 -8.76
C GLN A 102 -10.43 -8.32 -7.33
N GLU A 103 -9.88 -9.05 -6.34
CA GLU A 103 -9.91 -8.61 -4.94
C GLU A 103 -9.15 -7.29 -4.73
N GLN A 104 -8.00 -7.14 -5.38
CA GLN A 104 -7.21 -5.92 -5.36
C GLN A 104 -8.00 -4.74 -5.94
N GLN A 105 -8.62 -4.91 -7.12
CA GLN A 105 -9.44 -3.87 -7.76
C GLN A 105 -10.61 -3.46 -6.88
N GLU A 106 -11.35 -4.42 -6.32
CA GLU A 106 -12.47 -4.14 -5.42
C GLU A 106 -12.03 -3.38 -4.17
N LEU A 107 -10.91 -3.78 -3.56
CA LEU A 107 -10.38 -3.09 -2.39
C LEU A 107 -9.94 -1.67 -2.74
N THR A 108 -9.32 -1.47 -3.91
CA THR A 108 -8.87 -0.16 -4.39
C THR A 108 -10.06 0.79 -4.58
N ILE A 109 -11.14 0.32 -5.21
CA ILE A 109 -12.39 1.09 -5.37
C ILE A 109 -12.94 1.50 -4.00
N GLN A 110 -13.00 0.57 -3.05
CA GLN A 110 -13.51 0.85 -1.70
C GLN A 110 -12.66 1.89 -0.97
N LEU A 111 -11.34 1.81 -1.06
CA LEU A 111 -10.41 2.77 -0.45
C LEU A 111 -10.61 4.17 -1.03
N HIS A 112 -10.68 4.29 -2.35
CA HIS A 112 -10.93 5.57 -3.02
C HIS A 112 -12.30 6.17 -2.66
N GLN A 113 -13.37 5.36 -2.66
CA GLN A 113 -14.71 5.81 -2.27
C GLN A 113 -14.76 6.28 -0.82
N ASN A 114 -14.13 5.54 0.10
CA ASN A 114 -14.09 5.91 1.51
C ASN A 114 -13.24 7.16 1.75
N LEU A 115 -12.12 7.30 1.05
CA LEU A 115 -11.29 8.50 1.11
C LEU A 115 -12.04 9.72 0.59
N ALA A 116 -12.67 9.62 -0.59
CA ALA A 116 -13.49 10.70 -1.15
C ALA A 116 -14.63 11.12 -0.21
N MET A 117 -15.33 10.15 0.39
CA MET A 117 -16.37 10.43 1.37
C MET A 117 -15.82 11.12 2.61
N THR A 118 -14.65 10.70 3.09
CA THR A 118 -13.98 11.30 4.26
C THR A 118 -13.59 12.75 3.99
N LEU A 119 -12.95 13.00 2.85
CA LEU A 119 -12.52 14.33 2.43
C LEU A 119 -13.71 15.28 2.15
N ASN A 120 -14.81 14.76 1.62
CA ASN A 120 -16.06 15.50 1.48
C ASN A 120 -16.65 15.94 2.84
N ASN A 121 -16.38 15.20 3.93
CA ASN A 121 -16.76 15.63 5.28
C ASN A 121 -15.81 16.69 5.85
N VAL A 122 -14.52 16.65 5.49
CA VAL A 122 -13.55 17.70 5.85
C VAL A 122 -13.94 19.04 5.22
N GLY A 123 -14.25 19.04 3.92
CA GLY A 123 -14.87 20.18 3.24
C GLY A 123 -13.96 21.38 2.96
N SER A 124 -12.64 21.28 3.20
CA SER A 124 -11.70 22.30 2.72
C SER A 124 -11.57 22.22 1.19
N PRO A 125 -11.25 23.32 0.48
CA PRO A 125 -11.09 23.30 -0.97
C PRO A 125 -10.13 22.21 -1.46
N GLU A 126 -8.98 22.06 -0.80
CA GLU A 126 -7.97 21.06 -1.13
C GLU A 126 -8.50 19.63 -0.91
N ALA A 127 -9.27 19.43 0.17
CA ALA A 127 -9.90 18.14 0.44
C ALA A 127 -10.99 17.82 -0.60
N LEU A 128 -11.76 18.82 -1.06
CA LEU A 128 -12.76 18.63 -2.10
C LEU A 128 -12.12 18.28 -3.45
N ASP A 129 -11.02 18.94 -3.82
CA ASP A 129 -10.26 18.59 -5.04
C ASP A 129 -9.71 17.17 -4.97
N GLU A 130 -9.11 16.79 -3.83
CA GLU A 130 -8.64 15.42 -3.61
C GLU A 130 -9.82 14.41 -3.62
N ALA A 131 -10.99 14.78 -3.10
CA ALA A 131 -12.18 13.94 -3.14
C ALA A 131 -12.67 13.68 -4.57
N LEU A 132 -12.64 14.69 -5.45
CA LEU A 132 -12.98 14.54 -6.87
C LEU A 132 -12.01 13.59 -7.57
N PHE A 133 -10.70 13.80 -7.36
CA PHE A 133 -9.67 12.93 -7.90
C PHE A 133 -9.93 11.46 -7.51
N ASN A 134 -10.20 11.20 -6.23
CA ASN A 134 -10.47 9.84 -5.74
C ASN A 134 -11.76 9.24 -6.32
N CYS A 135 -12.80 10.05 -6.56
CA CYS A 135 -13.99 9.57 -7.25
C CYS A 135 -13.67 9.13 -8.69
N GLU A 136 -12.83 9.88 -9.40
CA GLU A 136 -12.42 9.56 -10.76
C GLU A 136 -11.55 8.31 -10.83
N GLN A 137 -10.63 8.13 -9.88
CA GLN A 137 -9.84 6.91 -9.78
C GLN A 137 -10.73 5.68 -9.57
N ALA A 138 -11.71 5.74 -8.66
CA ALA A 138 -12.64 4.62 -8.44
C ALA A 138 -13.45 4.26 -9.69
N ILE A 139 -13.95 5.27 -10.42
CA ILE A 139 -14.70 5.08 -11.67
C ILE A 139 -13.81 4.48 -12.77
N GLY A 140 -12.56 4.94 -12.86
CA GLY A 140 -11.60 4.47 -13.86
C GLY A 140 -11.21 2.99 -13.72
N ILE A 141 -11.32 2.41 -12.52
CA ILE A 141 -11.04 0.99 -12.29
C ILE A 141 -12.21 0.12 -12.76
N ASN A 142 -13.42 0.38 -12.25
CA ASN A 142 -14.62 -0.35 -12.63
C ASN A 142 -15.87 0.50 -12.40
N GLU A 143 -16.40 1.04 -13.50
CA GLU A 143 -17.57 1.91 -13.49
C GLU A 143 -18.80 1.28 -12.80
N SER A 144 -19.08 0.00 -13.08
CA SER A 144 -20.24 -0.71 -12.54
C SER A 144 -20.19 -0.88 -11.02
N LYS A 145 -18.99 -1.10 -10.46
CA LYS A 145 -18.76 -1.23 -9.02
C LYS A 145 -18.57 0.13 -8.32
N ALA A 146 -18.38 1.20 -9.09
CA ALA A 146 -18.09 2.54 -8.59
C ALA A 146 -19.33 3.44 -8.37
N SER A 147 -20.55 2.89 -8.26
CA SER A 147 -21.80 3.67 -8.16
C SER A 147 -21.79 4.77 -7.08
N LYS A 148 -21.21 4.50 -5.90
CA LYS A 148 -21.06 5.50 -4.82
C LYS A 148 -20.17 6.69 -5.21
N ALA A 149 -19.16 6.45 -6.06
CA ALA A 149 -18.24 7.49 -6.51
C ALA A 149 -18.95 8.54 -7.38
N PHE A 150 -19.88 8.13 -8.25
CA PHE A 150 -20.70 9.08 -9.02
C PHE A 150 -21.52 9.99 -8.12
N TYR A 151 -22.20 9.40 -7.12
CA TYR A 151 -22.99 10.15 -6.15
C TYR A 151 -22.12 11.15 -5.36
N LEU A 152 -20.98 10.69 -4.85
CA LEU A 152 -20.03 11.54 -4.10
C LEU A 152 -19.46 12.66 -4.98
N LYS A 153 -19.10 12.38 -6.23
CA LYS A 153 -18.63 13.38 -7.19
C LYS A 153 -19.64 14.51 -7.36
N CYS A 154 -20.91 14.17 -7.55
CA CYS A 154 -21.98 15.16 -7.62
C CYS A 154 -22.16 15.98 -6.33
N GLN A 155 -21.96 15.37 -5.16
CA GLN A 155 -22.01 16.11 -3.89
C GLN A 155 -20.85 17.10 -3.75
N VAL A 156 -19.64 16.68 -4.10
CA VAL A 156 -18.44 17.51 -3.99
C VAL A 156 -18.53 18.71 -4.93
N LEU A 157 -18.95 18.50 -6.19
CA LEU A 157 -19.15 19.58 -7.16
C LEU A 157 -20.21 20.61 -6.74
N LYS A 158 -21.13 20.26 -5.85
CA LYS A 158 -22.12 21.21 -5.30
C LYS A 158 -21.57 22.07 -4.17
N LYS A 159 -20.45 21.66 -3.57
CA LYS A 159 -19.80 22.36 -2.44
C LYS A 159 -18.67 23.29 -2.89
N GLN A 160 -18.19 23.12 -4.11
CA GLN A 160 -17.29 24.05 -4.79
C GLN A 160 -18.07 25.28 -5.28
#